data_AF-A0A8T0Y980-F1
#
_entry.id   AF-A0A8T0Y980-F1
#
_cell.length_a   1.000
_cell.length_b   1.000
_cell.length_c   1.000
_cell.angle_alpha   90.00
_cell.angle_beta   90.00
_cell.angle_gamma   90.00
#
_symmetry.space_group_name_H-M   'P 1'
#
loop_
_entity.id
_entity.type
_entity.pdbx_description
1 polymer ?
#
loop_
_entity_poly.entity_id
_entity_poly.type
_entity_poly.pdbx_seq_one_letter_code
_entity_poly.pdbx_strand_id
1 'polypeptide(L)'
;MLFLDTGVKVSASTVSRHLVGLTFTVKQTRVEPSTCNNEVNKAKRQTFAEKLLLHQRVDNCIVYYDETNCNIYCKHNQGRAKKGTRAVVMLPPSKGANLQIQCAVNSSIGLVHHRLQQGSIQMDSNAAFVEEIYQKVKESEVFHTCYSGKKNS
;
A
#
# COMPACT_ATOMS: atom_id res chain seq x y z
N MET A 1 25.98 9.88 -27.48
CA MET A 1 25.48 10.36 -28.76
C MET A 1 26.29 9.65 -29.84
N LEU A 2 25.95 8.41 -30.23
CA LEU A 2 26.88 7.54 -30.97
C LEU A 2 27.46 8.18 -32.26
N PHE A 3 26.67 8.97 -32.99
CA PHE A 3 27.16 9.68 -34.17
C PHE A 3 28.13 10.83 -33.85
N LEU A 4 27.90 11.58 -32.76
CA LEU A 4 28.78 12.67 -32.33
C LEU A 4 30.09 12.13 -31.72
N ASP A 5 30.04 10.95 -31.11
CA ASP A 5 31.19 10.34 -30.43
C ASP A 5 32.06 9.47 -31.35
N THR A 6 31.48 8.87 -32.41
CA THR A 6 32.19 7.88 -33.28
C THR A 6 32.09 8.14 -34.79
N GLY A 7 31.30 9.13 -35.23
CA GLY A 7 31.04 9.39 -36.65
C GLY A 7 30.19 8.33 -37.36
N VAL A 8 29.77 7.26 -36.68
CA VAL A 8 29.00 6.16 -37.28
C VAL A 8 27.50 6.42 -37.16
N LYS A 9 26.81 6.43 -38.30
CA LYS A 9 25.34 6.55 -38.36
C LYS A 9 24.70 5.16 -38.32
N VAL A 10 24.11 4.81 -37.18
CA VAL A 10 23.47 3.50 -36.96
C VAL A 10 21.95 3.65 -36.96
N SER A 11 21.25 2.68 -37.54
CA SER A 11 19.78 2.64 -37.53
C SER A 11 19.23 2.28 -36.15
N ALA A 12 18.03 2.77 -35.80
CA ALA A 12 17.38 2.47 -34.52
C ALA A 12 17.13 0.96 -34.31
N SER A 13 16.89 0.20 -35.38
CA SER A 13 16.69 -1.26 -35.33
C SER A 13 17.99 -1.99 -35.01
N THR A 14 19.13 -1.52 -35.51
CA THR A 14 20.45 -2.06 -35.17
C THR A 14 20.78 -1.82 -33.69
N VAL A 15 20.50 -0.61 -33.17
CA VAL A 15 20.67 -0.28 -31.75
C VAL A 15 19.77 -1.17 -30.87
N SER A 16 18.49 -1.30 -31.23
CA SER A 16 17.55 -2.16 -30.50
C SER A 16 18.00 -3.63 -30.47
N ARG A 17 18.44 -4.18 -31.61
CA ARG A 17 18.95 -5.56 -31.68
C ARG A 17 20.17 -5.77 -30.80
N HIS A 18 21.08 -4.79 -30.78
CA HIS A 18 22.27 -4.84 -29.92
C HIS A 18 21.90 -4.80 -28.43
N LEU A 19 20.99 -3.91 -28.03
CA LEU A 19 20.49 -3.84 -26.66
C LEU A 19 19.78 -5.13 -26.22
N VAL A 20 18.98 -5.73 -27.10
CA VAL A 20 18.35 -7.05 -26.85
C VAL A 20 19.41 -8.14 -26.70
N GLY A 21 20.47 -8.14 -27.51
CA GLY A 21 21.60 -9.06 -27.38
C GLY A 21 22.37 -8.90 -26.07
N LEU A 22 22.41 -7.68 -25.53
CA LEU A 22 22.94 -7.36 -24.20
C LEU A 22 21.92 -7.60 -23.07
N THR A 23 20.78 -8.24 -23.36
CA THR A 23 19.68 -8.53 -22.42
C THR A 23 19.00 -7.30 -21.80
N PHE A 24 19.25 -6.10 -22.33
CA PHE A 24 18.50 -4.91 -21.93
C PHE A 24 17.10 -4.97 -22.53
N THR A 25 16.10 -4.89 -21.65
CA THR A 25 14.69 -4.84 -22.03
C THR A 25 14.12 -3.48 -21.66
N VAL A 26 13.29 -2.92 -22.55
CA VAL A 26 12.57 -1.67 -22.27
C VAL A 26 11.58 -1.91 -21.14
N LYS A 27 11.76 -1.19 -20.03
CA LYS A 27 10.86 -1.22 -18.87
C LYS A 27 10.18 0.14 -18.75
N GLN A 28 8.95 0.14 -18.23
CA GLN A 28 8.31 1.40 -17.86
C GLN A 28 9.06 2.02 -16.67
N THR A 29 9.32 3.32 -16.74
CA THR A 29 9.92 4.07 -15.65
C THR A 29 8.94 4.16 -14.50
N ARG A 30 9.36 3.70 -13.31
CA ARG A 30 8.59 3.86 -12.08
C ARG A 30 8.88 5.25 -11.50
N VAL A 31 7.84 6.00 -11.18
CA VAL A 31 7.98 7.26 -10.45
C VAL A 31 8.25 6.92 -8.98
N GLU A 32 9.41 7.31 -8.47
CA GLU A 32 9.73 7.23 -7.05
C GLU A 32 9.53 8.61 -6.40
N PRO A 33 8.67 8.74 -5.38
CA PRO A 33 8.55 10.01 -4.65
C PRO A 33 9.88 10.35 -3.98
N SER A 34 10.40 11.54 -4.25
CA SER A 34 11.66 12.04 -3.68
C SER A 34 11.64 12.08 -2.14
N THR A 35 10.46 12.19 -1.54
CA THR A 35 10.24 12.19 -0.10
C THR A 35 10.24 10.79 0.51
N CYS A 36 9.91 9.73 -0.21
CA CYS A 36 9.76 8.39 0.39
C CYS A 36 11.09 7.69 0.71
N ASN A 37 12.13 7.91 -0.12
CA ASN A 37 13.40 7.19 -0.05
C ASN A 37 14.59 8.07 0.33
N ASN A 38 14.34 9.24 0.93
CA ASN A 38 15.41 10.07 1.50
C ASN A 38 16.10 9.32 2.65
N GLU A 39 17.42 9.47 2.78
CA GLU A 39 18.24 8.88 3.84
C GLU A 39 17.68 9.15 5.24
N VAL A 40 17.14 10.35 5.48
CA VAL A 40 16.48 10.70 6.75
C VAL A 40 15.28 9.78 7.03
N ASN A 41 14.47 9.48 6.01
CA ASN A 41 13.30 8.63 6.16
C ASN A 41 13.67 7.14 6.24
N LYS A 42 14.76 6.73 5.59
CA LYS A 42 15.34 5.39 5.77
C LYS A 42 15.81 5.19 7.21
N ALA A 43 16.54 6.16 7.77
CA ALA A 43 16.99 6.11 9.17
C ALA A 43 15.80 6.03 10.15
N LYS A 44 14.77 6.87 9.96
CA LYS A 44 13.53 6.80 10.76
C LYS A 44 12.83 5.43 10.67
N ARG A 45 12.75 4.86 9.46
CA ARG A 45 12.17 3.51 9.24
C ARG A 45 12.99 2.43 9.93
N GLN A 46 14.31 2.53 9.91
CA GLN A 46 15.19 1.60 10.61
C GLN A 46 14.94 1.65 12.12
N THR A 47 14.97 2.84 12.73
CA THR A 47 14.73 2.99 14.18
C THR A 47 13.34 2.48 14.57
N PHE A 48 12.32 2.71 13.74
CA PHE A 48 10.98 2.16 13.97
C PHE A 48 10.97 0.62 13.90
N ALA A 49 11.60 0.03 12.88
CA ALA A 49 11.67 -1.42 12.71
C ALA A 49 12.40 -2.10 13.89
N GLU A 50 13.51 -1.50 14.36
CA GLU A 50 14.24 -1.99 15.53
C GLU A 50 13.37 -2.02 16.79
N LYS A 51 12.62 -0.93 17.05
CA LYS A 51 11.67 -0.86 18.17
C LYS A 51 10.52 -1.85 18.03
N LEU A 52 9.98 -2.01 16.82
CA LEU A 52 8.91 -2.97 16.56
C LEU A 52 9.38 -4.41 16.84
N LEU A 53 10.58 -4.76 16.37
CA LEU A 53 11.19 -6.08 16.64
C LEU A 53 11.43 -6.30 18.15
N LEU A 54 11.85 -5.27 18.88
CA LEU A 54 11.98 -5.36 20.33
C LEU A 54 10.63 -5.69 20.99
N HIS A 55 9.57 -4.97 20.64
CA HIS A 55 8.23 -5.22 21.19
C HIS A 55 7.69 -6.61 20.82
N GLN A 56 8.01 -7.12 19.62
CA GLN A 56 7.68 -8.48 19.23
C GLN A 56 8.43 -9.51 20.09
N ARG A 57 9.73 -9.31 20.35
CA ARG A 57 10.53 -10.20 21.21
C ARG A 57 10.10 -10.21 22.67
N VAL A 58 9.61 -9.09 23.17
CA VAL A 58 9.06 -8.96 24.53
C VAL A 58 7.62 -9.50 24.59
N ASP A 59 7.07 -10.02 23.47
CA ASP A 59 5.71 -10.52 23.33
C ASP A 59 4.67 -9.49 23.82
N ASN A 60 4.82 -8.23 23.37
CA ASN A 60 3.83 -7.19 23.62
C ASN A 60 2.62 -7.37 22.69
N CYS A 61 1.44 -6.93 23.14
CA CYS A 61 0.25 -6.92 22.30
C CYS A 61 0.34 -5.77 21.28
N ILE A 62 0.76 -6.08 20.07
CA ILE A 62 0.90 -5.11 18.96
C ILE A 62 -0.37 -5.13 18.12
N VAL A 63 -1.00 -3.96 17.95
CA VAL A 63 -2.17 -3.78 17.09
C VAL A 63 -1.78 -2.90 15.92
N TYR A 64 -2.00 -3.41 14.72
CA TYR A 64 -1.76 -2.69 13.47
C TYR A 64 -3.06 -2.01 13.06
N TYR A 65 -3.00 -0.71 12.86
CA TYR A 65 -4.11 0.12 12.45
C TYR A 65 -3.76 0.82 11.14
N ASP A 66 -4.66 0.76 10.17
CA ASP A 66 -4.51 1.49 8.91
C ASP A 66 -5.87 1.84 8.29
N GLU A 67 -5.84 2.82 7.39
CA GLU A 67 -6.99 3.30 6.64
C GLU A 67 -6.77 3.09 5.14
N THR A 68 -7.79 2.56 4.45
CA THR A 68 -7.73 2.39 3.00
C THR A 68 -8.97 2.94 2.31
N ASN A 69 -8.75 3.62 1.19
CA ASN A 69 -9.81 4.16 0.34
C ASN A 69 -10.17 3.13 -0.73
N CYS A 70 -11.44 2.72 -0.74
CA CYS A 70 -12.00 1.79 -1.70
C CYS A 70 -13.05 2.51 -2.55
N ASN A 71 -12.82 2.61 -3.86
CA ASN A 71 -13.85 3.09 -4.77
C ASN A 71 -14.81 1.94 -5.10
N ILE A 72 -16.10 2.14 -4.85
CA ILE A 72 -17.15 1.14 -5.16
C ILE A 72 -17.34 0.98 -6.68
N TYR A 73 -16.76 1.88 -7.48
CA TYR A 73 -16.74 1.77 -8.94
C TYR A 73 -15.96 0.55 -9.42
N CYS A 74 -16.70 -0.45 -9.88
CA CYS A 74 -16.16 -1.63 -10.54
C CYS A 74 -16.34 -1.50 -12.05
N LYS A 75 -15.25 -1.61 -12.82
CA LYS A 75 -15.31 -1.83 -14.27
C LYS A 75 -14.32 -2.90 -14.69
N HIS A 76 -14.64 -3.62 -15.77
CA HIS A 76 -13.67 -4.48 -16.42
C HIS A 76 -12.62 -3.64 -17.16
N ASN A 77 -11.34 -3.91 -16.89
CA ASN A 77 -10.23 -3.27 -17.61
C ASN A 77 -10.02 -3.84 -19.01
N GLN A 78 -10.55 -5.03 -19.28
CA GLN A 78 -10.41 -5.74 -20.54
C GLN A 78 -11.78 -6.15 -21.06
N GLY A 79 -11.98 -6.00 -22.37
CA GLY A 79 -13.18 -6.41 -23.09
C GLY A 79 -12.80 -7.00 -24.43
N ARG A 80 -13.75 -7.69 -25.08
CA ARG A 80 -13.55 -8.29 -26.39
C ARG A 80 -14.30 -7.48 -27.45
N ALA A 81 -13.64 -7.23 -28.58
CA ALA A 81 -14.22 -6.61 -29.76
C ALA A 81 -13.63 -7.23 -31.03
N LYS A 82 -14.25 -6.99 -32.18
CA LYS A 82 -13.72 -7.44 -33.47
C LYS A 82 -12.37 -6.75 -33.75
N LYS A 83 -11.46 -7.44 -34.43
CA LYS A 83 -10.15 -6.88 -34.81
C LYS A 83 -10.35 -5.58 -35.60
N GLY A 84 -9.64 -4.52 -35.21
CA GLY A 84 -9.80 -3.18 -35.78
C GLY A 84 -10.94 -2.34 -35.18
N THR A 85 -11.71 -2.88 -34.23
CA THR A 85 -12.77 -2.16 -33.52
C THR A 85 -12.45 -2.01 -32.04
N ARG A 86 -12.98 -0.95 -31.41
CA ARG A 86 -12.77 -0.67 -29.99
C ARG A 86 -13.77 -1.46 -29.14
N ALA A 87 -13.29 -2.11 -28.08
CA ALA A 87 -14.16 -2.61 -27.02
C ALA A 87 -14.68 -1.42 -26.19
N VAL A 88 -16.00 -1.26 -26.12
CA VAL A 88 -16.65 -0.12 -25.44
C VAL A 88 -17.62 -0.66 -24.39
N VAL A 89 -17.56 -0.07 -23.20
CA VAL A 89 -18.53 -0.29 -22.12
C VAL A 89 -19.20 1.04 -21.85
N MET A 90 -20.54 1.09 -21.94
CA MET A 90 -21.34 2.28 -21.64
C MET A 90 -21.56 2.35 -20.13
N LEU A 91 -21.11 3.42 -19.49
CA LEU A 91 -21.23 3.62 -18.05
C LEU A 91 -21.78 5.02 -17.75
N PRO A 92 -22.51 5.21 -16.65
CA PRO A 92 -22.93 6.53 -16.22
C PRO A 92 -21.70 7.44 -15.96
N PRO A 93 -21.84 8.76 -16.09
CA PRO A 93 -20.73 9.70 -15.89
C PRO A 93 -20.19 9.74 -14.45
N SER A 94 -20.99 9.30 -13.47
CA SER A 94 -20.61 9.32 -12.06
C SER A 94 -19.63 8.19 -11.72
N LYS A 95 -18.50 8.56 -11.12
CA LYS A 95 -17.64 7.61 -10.41
C LYS A 95 -18.41 7.19 -9.15
N GLY A 96 -18.40 5.89 -8.84
CA GLY A 96 -19.03 5.35 -7.63
C GLY A 96 -18.56 6.06 -6.36
N ALA A 97 -19.31 5.90 -5.27
CA ALA A 97 -18.92 6.48 -3.99
C ALA A 97 -17.56 5.92 -3.53
N ASN A 98 -16.72 6.80 -2.96
CA ASN A 98 -15.50 6.39 -2.29
C ASN A 98 -15.86 6.02 -0.85
N LEU A 99 -15.52 4.79 -0.47
CA LEU A 99 -15.65 4.26 0.87
C LEU A 99 -14.28 4.28 1.55
N GLN A 100 -14.21 4.83 2.74
CA GLN A 100 -13.01 4.75 3.57
C GLN A 100 -13.20 3.64 4.59
N ILE A 101 -12.23 2.73 4.64
CA ILE A 101 -12.24 1.57 5.53
C ILE A 101 -11.13 1.78 6.55
N GLN A 102 -11.50 1.92 7.81
CA GLN A 102 -10.58 1.87 8.95
C GLN A 102 -10.52 0.44 9.48
N CYS A 103 -9.34 -0.10 9.70
CA CYS A 103 -9.18 -1.48 10.14
C CYS A 103 -8.05 -1.62 11.16
N ALA A 104 -8.31 -2.37 12.22
CA ALA A 104 -7.33 -2.75 13.22
C ALA A 104 -7.22 -4.27 13.32
N VAL A 105 -5.98 -4.77 13.27
CA VAL A 105 -5.66 -6.19 13.32
C VAL A 105 -4.53 -6.48 14.29
N ASN A 106 -4.55 -7.66 14.88
CA ASN A 106 -3.49 -8.17 15.74
C ASN A 106 -3.12 -9.59 15.30
N SER A 107 -1.86 -9.99 15.47
CA SER A 107 -1.36 -11.28 14.98
C SER A 107 -2.02 -12.49 15.66
N SER A 108 -2.44 -12.36 16.91
CA SER A 108 -2.99 -13.45 17.72
C SER A 108 -4.52 -13.42 17.75
N ILE A 109 -5.12 -12.23 17.78
CA ILE A 109 -6.58 -12.01 17.82
C ILE A 109 -7.19 -12.06 16.40
N GLY A 110 -6.46 -11.63 15.38
CA GLY A 110 -6.97 -11.42 14.03
C GLY A 110 -7.60 -10.03 13.88
N LEU A 111 -8.80 -9.96 13.29
CA LEU A 111 -9.52 -8.69 13.11
C LEU A 111 -10.08 -8.20 14.44
N VAL A 112 -9.54 -7.08 14.94
CA VAL A 112 -9.96 -6.48 16.21
C VAL A 112 -11.19 -5.59 16.00
N HIS A 113 -11.10 -4.66 15.07
CA HIS A 113 -12.20 -3.77 14.74
C HIS A 113 -12.08 -3.23 13.32
N HIS A 114 -13.22 -2.90 12.72
CA HIS A 114 -13.29 -2.22 11.43
C HIS A 114 -14.47 -1.25 11.43
N ARG A 115 -14.32 -0.17 10.66
CA ARG A 115 -15.37 0.81 10.42
C ARG A 115 -15.37 1.21 8.96
N LEU A 116 -16.57 1.36 8.42
CA LEU A 116 -16.82 1.82 7.06
C LEU A 116 -17.41 3.21 7.17
N GLN A 117 -16.73 4.20 6.58
CA GLN A 117 -17.19 5.58 6.57
C GLN A 117 -17.25 6.10 5.14
N GLN A 118 -18.34 6.81 4.83
CA GLN A 118 -18.46 7.51 3.57
C GLN A 118 -17.93 8.94 3.73
N GLY A 119 -17.02 9.35 2.84
CA GLY A 119 -16.40 10.67 2.90
C GLY A 119 -15.17 10.72 3.83
N SER A 120 -14.70 11.94 4.12
CA SER A 120 -13.48 12.16 4.90
C SER A 120 -13.72 11.89 6.39
N ILE A 121 -12.72 11.30 7.04
CA ILE A 121 -12.71 11.06 8.47
C ILE A 121 -12.23 12.33 9.20
N GLN A 122 -13.00 12.74 10.20
CA GLN A 122 -12.62 13.82 11.11
C GLN A 122 -11.73 13.29 12.23
N MET A 123 -10.87 14.15 12.79
CA MET A 123 -9.92 13.78 13.83
C MET A 123 -10.61 13.17 15.07
N ASP A 124 -11.74 13.74 15.48
CA ASP A 124 -12.49 13.26 16.66
C ASP A 124 -13.08 11.86 16.44
N SER A 125 -13.58 11.58 15.22
CA SER A 125 -14.09 10.26 14.86
C SER A 125 -12.99 9.21 14.85
N ASN A 126 -11.77 9.59 14.45
CA ASN A 126 -10.61 8.71 14.49
C ASN A 126 -10.13 8.45 15.92
N ALA A 127 -10.13 9.47 16.80
CA ALA A 127 -9.79 9.29 18.21
C ALA A 127 -10.74 8.30 18.91
N ALA A 128 -12.05 8.47 18.70
CA ALA A 128 -13.06 7.54 19.21
C ALA A 128 -12.83 6.10 18.68
N PHE A 129 -12.44 5.95 17.41
CA PHE A 129 -12.13 4.63 16.85
C PHE A 129 -10.93 3.96 17.55
N VAL A 130 -9.89 4.73 17.87
CA VAL A 130 -8.72 4.22 18.60
C VAL A 130 -9.09 3.77 20.02
N GLU A 131 -9.96 4.51 20.71
CA GLU A 131 -10.48 4.11 22.02
C GLU A 131 -11.28 2.81 21.95
N GLU A 132 -12.14 2.68 20.93
CA GLU A 132 -12.91 1.44 20.69
C GLU A 132 -12.01 0.24 20.39
N ILE A 133 -10.94 0.43 19.61
CA ILE A 133 -9.92 -0.62 19.39
C ILE A 133 -9.31 -1.03 20.73
N TYR A 134 -8.89 -0.07 21.54
CA TYR A 134 -8.24 -0.34 22.82
C TYR A 134 -9.15 -1.14 23.76
N GLN A 135 -10.43 -0.76 23.83
CA GLN A 135 -11.41 -1.47 24.65
C GLN A 135 -11.63 -2.91 24.16
N LYS A 136 -11.80 -3.11 22.84
CA LYS A 136 -11.97 -4.46 22.25
C LYS A 136 -10.76 -5.36 22.43
N VAL A 137 -9.56 -4.79 22.38
CA VAL A 137 -8.33 -5.55 22.67
C VAL A 137 -8.35 -5.99 24.12
N LYS A 138 -8.67 -5.09 25.06
CA LYS A 138 -8.73 -5.42 26.47
C LYS A 138 -9.78 -6.48 26.81
N GLU A 139 -10.92 -6.48 26.13
CA GLU A 139 -12.00 -7.44 26.31
C GLU A 139 -11.72 -8.81 25.67
N SER A 140 -10.71 -8.89 24.79
CA SER A 140 -10.36 -10.14 24.13
C SER A 140 -9.83 -11.18 25.12
N GLU A 141 -10.36 -12.41 25.05
CA GLU A 141 -9.86 -13.54 25.83
C GLU A 141 -8.37 -13.78 25.61
N VAL A 142 -7.91 -13.63 24.36
CA VAL A 142 -6.48 -13.77 23.99
C VAL A 142 -5.63 -12.72 24.70
N PHE A 143 -6.14 -11.49 24.87
CA PHE A 143 -5.45 -10.45 25.62
C PHE A 143 -5.30 -10.85 27.09
N HIS A 144 -6.37 -11.33 27.69
CA HIS A 144 -6.36 -11.78 29.08
C HIS A 144 -5.43 -12.97 29.32
N THR A 145 -5.44 -13.97 28.44
CA THR A 145 -4.63 -15.18 28.60
C THR A 145 -3.15 -14.94 28.32
N CYS A 146 -2.82 -14.15 27.29
CA CYS A 146 -1.44 -14.03 26.81
C CYS A 146 -0.73 -12.75 27.26
N TYR A 147 -1.45 -11.71 27.71
CA TYR A 147 -0.85 -10.38 27.91
C TYR A 147 -1.20 -9.69 29.24
N SER A 148 -2.18 -10.17 30.03
CA SER A 148 -2.64 -9.50 31.26
C SER A 148 -1.62 -9.37 32.40
N GLY A 149 -0.52 -10.16 32.36
CA GLY A 149 0.52 -10.17 33.40
C GLY A 149 1.68 -9.20 33.18
N LYS A 150 1.73 -8.47 32.05
CA LYS A 150 2.84 -7.56 31.74
C LYS A 150 2.49 -6.15 32.19
N LYS A 151 3.16 -5.68 33.25
CA LYS A 151 3.08 -4.28 33.68
C LYS A 151 3.46 -3.39 32.50
N ASN A 152 2.58 -2.45 32.18
CA ASN A 152 2.86 -1.38 31.22
C ASN A 152 4.11 -0.62 31.69
N SER A 153 5.21 -0.78 30.98
CA SER A 153 6.40 0.07 31.10
C SER A 153 6.18 1.39 30.39
#